data_AF-A0A2V8QMM8-F1
#
_entry.id   AF-A0A2V8QMM8-F1
#
_cell.length_a   1.000
_cell.length_b   1.000
_cell.length_c   1.000
_cell.angle_alpha   90.00
_cell.angle_beta   90.00
_cell.angle_gamma   90.00
#
_symmetry.space_group_name_H-M   'P 1'
#
loop_
_entity.id
_entity.type
_entity.pdbx_description
1 polymer ?
#
loop_
_entity_poly.entity_id
_entity_poly.type
_entity_poly.pdbx_seq_one_letter_code
_entity_poly.pdbx_strand_id
1 'polypeptide(L)' 'MTATLTFVLVIIFIALVFDFSNGFHDAANSIATVVSTRVLSPGVAVVWAAFFNFIA' A
#
# COMPACT_ATOMS: atom_id res chain seq x y z
N MET A 1 7.76 7.37 31.28
CA MET A 1 7.73 7.45 29.81
C MET A 1 6.97 8.72 29.47
N THR A 2 7.65 9.73 28.95
CA THR A 2 7.18 11.11 28.84
C THR A 2 6.10 11.24 27.75
N ALA A 3 5.14 12.17 27.90
CA ALA A 3 3.99 12.32 26.99
C ALA A 3 4.35 12.32 25.49
N THR A 4 5.54 12.83 25.15
CA THR A 4 6.13 12.79 23.80
C THR A 4 6.18 11.38 23.21
N LEU A 5 6.63 10.37 23.98
CA LEU A 5 6.73 9.00 23.48
C LEU A 5 5.35 8.42 23.16
N THR A 6 4.36 8.71 24.01
CA THR A 6 2.96 8.29 23.78
C THR A 6 2.43 8.90 22.49
N PHE A 7 2.65 10.20 22.25
CA PHE A 7 2.23 10.85 21.00
C PHE A 7 2.93 10.25 19.76
N VAL A 8 4.24 9.99 19.84
CA VAL A 8 4.98 9.36 18.74
C VAL A 8 4.39 8.00 18.38
N LEU A 9 4.12 7.16 19.38
CA LEU A 9 3.53 5.83 19.15
C LEU A 9 2.14 5.91 18.51
N VAL A 10 1.31 6.85 18.96
CA VAL A 10 -0.02 7.09 18.36
C VAL A 10 0.10 7.54 16.91
N ILE A 11 1.01 8.48 16.62
CA ILE A 11 1.23 8.97 15.25
C ILE A 11 1.73 7.85 14.35
N ILE A 12 2.69 7.03 14.80
CA ILE A 12 3.18 5.88 14.05
C ILE A 12 2.04 4.92 13.76
N PHE A 13 1.20 4.61 14.76
CA PHE A 13 0.06 3.72 14.55
C PHE A 13 -0.91 4.25 13.49
N ILE A 14 -1.29 5.52 13.59
CA ILE A 14 -2.18 6.17 12.60
C ILE A 14 -1.52 6.19 11.22
N ALA A 15 -0.23 6.51 11.15
CA ALA A 15 0.52 6.54 9.90
C ALA A 15 0.56 5.16 9.23
N LEU A 16 0.82 4.09 9.97
CA LEU A 16 0.79 2.72 9.44
C LEU A 16 -0.59 2.32 8.90
N VAL A 17 -1.67 2.68 9.60
CA VAL A 17 -3.04 2.41 9.13
C VAL A 17 -3.36 3.19 7.86
N PHE A 18 -2.98 4.48 7.82
CA PHE A 18 -3.18 5.32 6.65
C PHE A 18 -2.38 4.82 5.45
N ASP A 19 -1.10 4.53 5.64
CA ASP A 19 -0.20 4.04 4.59
C ASP A 19 -0.68 2.70 4.01
N PHE A 20 -1.11 1.77 4.86
CA PHE A 20 -1.73 0.53 4.41
C PHE A 20 -2.99 0.76 3.56
N SER A 21 -3.88 1.66 3.99
CA SER A 21 -5.11 1.95 3.25
C SER A 21 -4.84 2.65 1.92
N ASN A 22 -3.83 3.53 1.85
CA ASN A 22 -3.43 4.16 0.59
C ASN A 22 -2.76 3.18 -0.35
N GLY A 23 -1.86 2.32 0.15
CA GLY A 23 -1.22 1.27 -0.64
C GLY A 23 -2.23 0.35 -1.34
N PHE A 24 -3.38 0.07 -0.72
CA PHE A 24 -4.45 -0.71 -1.36
C PHE A 24 -5.09 0.02 -2.55
N HIS A 25 -5.39 1.31 -2.41
CA HIS A 25 -5.92 2.13 -3.51
C HIS A 25 -4.90 2.30 -4.63
N ASP A 26 -3.64 2.53 -4.28
CA ASP A 26 -2.55 2.71 -5.23
C ASP A 26 -2.28 1.42 -6.01
N ALA A 27 -2.34 0.26 -5.33
CA ALA A 27 -2.26 -1.04 -5.98
C ALA A 27 -3.39 -1.21 -7.01
N ALA A 28 -4.64 -0.86 -6.66
CA ALA A 28 -5.77 -0.94 -7.58
C ALA A 28 -5.59 -0.04 -8.82
N ASN A 29 -5.14 1.20 -8.62
CA ASN A 29 -4.87 2.14 -9.71
C ASN A 29 -3.72 1.68 -10.60
N SER A 30 -2.66 1.12 -10.02
CA SER A 30 -1.49 0.61 -10.74
C SER A 30 -1.81 -0.58 -11.64
N ILE A 31 -2.72 -1.47 -11.20
CA ILE A 31 -3.04 -2.70 -11.95
C ILE A 31 -4.26 -2.60 -12.88
N ALA A 32 -5.08 -1.56 -12.76
CA ALA A 32 -6.36 -1.45 -13.47
C ALA A 32 -6.22 -1.66 -14.99
N THR A 33 -5.24 -1.02 -15.62
CA THR A 33 -5.02 -1.11 -17.07
C THR A 33 -4.57 -2.51 -17.50
N VAL A 34 -3.60 -3.10 -16.80
CA VAL A 34 -3.01 -4.42 -17.14
C VAL A 34 -4.02 -5.56 -16.94
N VAL A 35 -4.88 -5.44 -15.92
CA VAL A 35 -5.96 -6.41 -15.65
C VAL A 35 -7.12 -6.22 -16.63
N SER A 36 -7.52 -4.99 -16.92
CA SER A 36 -8.62 -4.70 -17.87
C SER A 36 -8.28 -5.12 -19.30
N THR A 37 -7.02 -4.96 -19.71
CA THR A 37 -6.52 -5.40 -21.03
C THR A 37 -6.21 -6.90 -21.07
N ARG A 38 -6.34 -7.62 -19.94
CA ARG A 38 -6.05 -9.06 -19.80
C ARG A 38 -4.60 -9.43 -20.14
N VAL A 39 -3.67 -8.48 -20.01
CA VAL A 39 -2.24 -8.72 -20.18
C VAL A 39 -1.71 -9.57 -19.02
N LEU A 40 -2.21 -9.34 -17.81
CA LEU A 40 -1.92 -10.15 -16.62
C LEU A 40 -3.22 -10.62 -15.97
N SER A 41 -3.18 -11.80 -15.34
CA SER A 41 -4.26 -12.21 -14.44
C SER A 41 -4.27 -11.34 -13.18
N PRO A 42 -5.43 -11.13 -12.53
CA PRO A 42 -5.53 -10.25 -11.36
C PRO A 42 -4.54 -10.59 -10.25
N GLY A 43 -4.35 -11.88 -9.95
CA GLY A 43 -3.41 -12.31 -8.91
C GLY A 43 -1.95 -11.97 -9.25
N VAL A 44 -1.52 -12.18 -10.50
CA VAL A 44 -0.16 -11.83 -10.93
C VAL A 44 0.05 -10.32 -10.92
N ALA A 45 -0.97 -9.56 -11.33
CA ALA A 45 -0.89 -8.10 -11.32
C ALA A 45 -0.75 -7.54 -9.89
N VAL A 46 -1.43 -8.10 -8.89
CA VAL A 46 -1.28 -7.70 -7.48
C VAL A 46 0.13 -7.99 -6.97
N VAL A 47 0.69 -9.18 -7.25
CA VAL A 47 2.06 -9.52 -6.86
C VAL A 47 3.07 -8.58 -7.54
N TRP A 48 2.84 -8.25 -8.81
CA TRP A 48 3.64 -7.29 -9.57
C TRP A 48 3.59 -5.90 -8.94
N ALA A 49 2.40 -5.37 -8.64
CA ALA A 49 2.25 -4.07 -7.99
C ALA A 49 2.89 -4.03 -6.60
N ALA A 50 2.72 -5.08 -5.78
CA ALA A 50 3.34 -5.18 -4.46
C ALA A 50 4.87 -5.15 -4.55
N PHE A 51 5.46 -5.86 -5.52
CA PHE A 51 6.91 -5.88 -5.72
C PHE A 51 7.46 -4.50 -6.09
N PHE A 52 6.85 -3.82 -7.06
CA PHE A 52 7.31 -2.49 -7.48
C PHE A 52 7.02 -1.41 -6.44
N ASN A 53 5.89 -1.49 -5.71
CA ASN A 53 5.57 -0.58 -4.62
C ASN A 53 6.55 -0.71 -3.44
N PHE A 54 7.08 -1.92 -3.19
CA PHE A 54 8.08 -2.13 -2.14
C PHE A 54 9.49 -1.64 -2.52
N ILE A 55 9.84 -1.69 -3.81
CA ILE A 55 11.17 -1.28 -4.31
C ILE A 55 11.27 0.23 -4.53
N ALA A 56 10.17 0.85 -4.97
CA ALA A 56 10.10 2.28 -5.25
C ALA A 56 10.24 3.12 -3.96
#